data_AF-A0A7C2NDK0-F1
#
_entry.id   AF-A0A7C2NDK0-F1
#
_cell.length_a   1.000
_cell.length_b   1.000
_cell.length_c   1.000
_cell.angle_alpha   90.00
_cell.angle_beta   90.00
_cell.angle_gamma   90.00
#
_symmetry.space_group_name_H-M   'P 1'
#
loop_
_entity.id
_entity.type
_entity.pdbx_description
1 polymer ?
#
loop_
_entity_poly.entity_id
_entity_poly.type
_entity_poly.pdbx_seq_one_letter_code
_entity_poly.pdbx_strand_id
1 'polypeptide(L)'
;MRPAPRARPPRARRALRLASLAAALAIAVAAGCERTPPAPEAGTKDYQRDAFVAVPFGLVNALGGNLVVARPDLDFDTRLGNLALGATWNSASPAWRWSFELHYDGTRFVDASGAVYDAAAVANGAAIPGSVWVRLDARRLRSKGGLVHEFAGDGRLAAVRWASGAHPRLEYRTLSTPAGPRVGSIVQVAAPGDETVMARLAWDAGGRLTSLEDRAGRRALFGWNTAGQLVQARDAFDVARGLPGFRYAYADGRLVSVQSSEGVRAEYAYAGPRLVRARALGLGDPAV
;
A
#
# COMPACT_ATOMS: atom_id res chain seq x y z
N MET A 1 36.15 1.14 57.61
CA MET A 1 36.67 1.75 56.36
C MET A 1 35.80 1.30 55.20
N ARG A 2 34.87 2.16 54.75
CA ARG A 2 33.99 1.95 53.59
C ARG A 2 34.44 2.94 52.50
N PRO A 3 34.60 2.55 51.23
CA PRO A 3 34.86 3.50 50.16
C PRO A 3 33.55 4.09 49.61
N ALA A 4 33.58 5.40 49.34
CA ALA A 4 32.48 6.22 48.84
C ALA A 4 32.16 5.99 47.34
N PRO A 5 30.93 6.27 46.87
CA PRO A 5 30.54 6.10 45.48
C PRO A 5 31.03 7.24 44.59
N ARG A 6 31.60 6.90 43.41
CA ARG A 6 31.98 7.86 42.36
C ARG A 6 30.75 8.30 41.56
N ALA A 7 30.49 9.61 41.56
CA ALA A 7 29.50 10.27 40.72
C ALA A 7 29.89 10.20 39.22
N ARG A 8 28.94 9.88 38.34
CA ARG A 8 29.06 9.99 36.89
C ARG A 8 28.45 11.32 36.41
N PRO A 9 29.08 12.07 35.50
CA PRO A 9 28.51 13.30 34.95
C PRO A 9 27.42 13.02 33.90
N PRO A 10 26.50 13.98 33.66
CA PRO A 10 25.34 13.78 32.78
C PRO A 10 25.74 13.74 31.30
N ARG A 11 25.16 12.79 30.55
CA ARG A 11 25.31 12.69 29.10
C ARG A 11 24.50 13.80 28.41
N ALA A 12 25.20 14.65 27.66
CA ALA A 12 24.64 15.72 26.86
C ALA A 12 23.61 15.23 25.85
N ARG A 13 22.45 15.91 25.80
CA ARG A 13 21.40 15.73 24.79
C ARG A 13 21.94 16.21 23.44
N ARG A 14 22.09 15.32 22.46
CA ARG A 14 22.26 15.69 21.06
C ARG A 14 20.90 16.13 20.52
N ALA A 15 20.72 17.44 20.38
CA ALA A 15 19.62 18.01 19.62
C ALA A 15 19.85 17.73 18.13
N LEU A 16 19.01 16.89 17.53
CA LEU A 16 18.99 16.69 16.09
C LEU A 16 18.22 17.85 15.47
N ARG A 17 18.89 18.74 14.72
CA ARG A 17 18.23 19.76 13.91
C ARG A 17 17.62 19.09 12.69
N LEU A 18 16.30 18.98 12.64
CA LEU A 18 15.55 18.61 11.44
C LEU A 18 15.51 19.82 10.50
N ALA A 19 16.20 19.72 9.36
CA ALA A 19 16.10 20.69 8.29
C ALA A 19 14.79 20.46 7.52
N SER A 20 13.95 21.49 7.46
CA SER A 20 12.70 21.51 6.69
C SER A 20 13.02 21.52 5.19
N LEU A 21 12.81 20.40 4.48
CA LEU A 21 12.94 20.37 3.02
C LEU A 21 11.58 20.75 2.40
N ALA A 22 11.46 22.00 1.94
CA ALA A 22 10.37 22.41 1.06
C ALA A 22 10.79 22.14 -0.40
N ALA A 23 10.35 21.00 -0.96
CA ALA A 23 10.54 20.74 -2.38
C ALA A 23 9.46 21.50 -3.17
N ALA A 24 9.82 22.66 -3.74
CA ALA A 24 9.00 23.33 -4.73
C ALA A 24 9.28 22.72 -6.10
N LEU A 25 8.30 22.04 -6.69
CA LEU A 25 8.40 21.54 -8.06
C LEU A 25 8.24 22.72 -9.03
N ALA A 26 9.35 23.37 -9.39
CA ALA A 26 9.38 24.42 -10.41
C ALA A 26 9.60 23.78 -11.78
N ILE A 27 8.57 23.78 -12.63
CA ILE A 27 8.68 23.36 -14.03
C ILE A 27 9.21 24.54 -14.84
N ALA A 28 10.45 24.45 -15.33
CA ALA A 28 11.00 25.44 -16.26
C ALA A 28 10.37 25.26 -17.64
N VAL A 29 9.58 26.24 -18.08
CA VAL A 29 9.02 26.31 -19.43
C VAL A 29 10.10 26.83 -20.38
N ALA A 30 10.75 25.94 -21.10
CA ALA A 30 11.53 26.30 -22.29
C ALA A 30 10.59 26.30 -23.51
N ALA A 31 10.71 27.36 -24.31
CA ALA A 31 9.81 27.74 -25.40
C ALA A 31 9.46 26.62 -26.39
N GLY A 32 8.19 26.54 -26.80
CA GLY A 32 7.81 26.05 -28.13
C GLY A 32 6.86 24.85 -28.24
N CYS A 33 6.43 24.23 -27.15
CA CYS A 33 5.32 23.26 -27.15
C CYS A 33 4.65 23.30 -25.78
N GLU A 34 3.45 23.90 -25.68
CA GLU A 34 2.58 23.67 -24.52
C GLU A 34 2.07 22.22 -24.58
N ARG A 35 2.93 21.28 -24.22
CA ARG A 35 2.48 19.92 -23.94
C ARG A 35 1.75 19.99 -22.61
N THR A 36 0.43 20.05 -22.67
CA THR A 36 -0.41 19.74 -21.51
C THR A 36 0.11 18.43 -20.93
N PRO A 37 0.55 18.40 -19.66
CA PRO A 37 1.10 17.17 -19.11
C PRO A 37 0.03 16.08 -19.15
N PRO A 38 0.40 14.80 -19.30
CA PRO A 38 -0.57 13.71 -19.39
C PRO A 38 -1.45 13.64 -18.13
N ALA A 39 -2.67 13.12 -18.27
CA ALA A 39 -3.55 12.88 -17.13
C ALA A 39 -2.87 11.94 -16.11
N PRO A 40 -3.16 12.08 -14.80
CA PRO A 40 -2.68 11.13 -13.79
C PRO A 40 -3.08 9.69 -14.17
N GLU A 41 -2.10 8.80 -14.17
CA GLU A 41 -2.31 7.38 -14.40
C GLU A 41 -2.20 6.61 -13.09
N ALA A 42 -3.13 5.70 -12.83
CA ALA A 42 -3.12 4.92 -11.61
C ALA A 42 -1.94 3.94 -11.59
N GLY A 43 -1.26 3.90 -10.46
CA GLY A 43 -0.33 2.87 -10.02
C GLY A 43 1.11 3.31 -10.19
N THR A 44 2.01 2.41 -9.87
CA THR A 44 3.46 2.60 -10.05
C THR A 44 3.93 1.70 -11.19
N LYS A 45 3.60 2.08 -12.42
CA LYS A 45 4.00 1.31 -13.61
C LYS A 45 5.52 1.31 -13.75
N ASP A 46 6.08 0.18 -14.16
CA ASP A 46 7.54 -0.04 -14.15
C ASP A 46 8.27 0.96 -15.07
N TYR A 47 7.70 1.29 -16.24
CA TYR A 47 8.28 2.29 -17.14
C TYR A 47 8.19 3.74 -16.64
N GLN A 48 7.39 4.00 -15.60
CA GLN A 48 7.26 5.33 -14.98
C GLN A 48 8.12 5.45 -13.72
N ARG A 49 8.87 4.41 -13.34
CA ARG A 49 9.59 4.36 -12.06
C ARG A 49 10.49 5.56 -11.84
N ASP A 50 11.20 6.00 -12.86
CA ASP A 50 12.14 7.14 -12.78
C ASP A 50 11.43 8.50 -12.78
N ALA A 51 10.13 8.54 -13.08
CA ALA A 51 9.31 9.74 -13.02
C ALA A 51 8.73 9.99 -11.61
N PHE A 52 8.85 9.05 -10.68
CA PHE A 52 8.32 9.22 -9.33
C PHE A 52 9.29 10.02 -8.46
N VAL A 53 8.78 11.11 -7.89
CA VAL A 53 9.50 11.97 -6.95
C VAL A 53 8.92 11.75 -5.56
N ALA A 54 9.80 11.61 -4.56
CA ALA A 54 9.38 11.48 -3.17
C ALA A 54 8.73 12.77 -2.66
N VAL A 55 7.59 12.61 -2.01
CA VAL A 55 6.88 13.65 -1.26
C VAL A 55 6.65 13.14 0.16
N PRO A 56 6.30 13.99 1.14
CA PRO A 56 5.95 13.51 2.48
C PRO A 56 4.91 12.39 2.40
N PHE A 57 5.15 11.28 3.10
CA PHE A 57 4.31 10.06 3.12
C PHE A 57 4.05 9.34 1.78
N GLY A 58 4.66 9.74 0.67
CA GLY A 58 4.33 9.11 -0.62
C GLY A 58 5.26 9.45 -1.77
N LEU A 59 4.81 9.10 -2.96
CA LEU A 59 5.48 9.39 -4.22
C LEU A 59 4.50 10.12 -5.12
N VAL A 60 4.98 11.05 -5.94
CA VAL A 60 4.20 11.65 -7.02
C VAL A 60 4.86 11.36 -8.35
N ASN A 61 4.10 10.88 -9.33
CA ASN A 61 4.58 10.82 -10.71
C ASN A 61 4.69 12.26 -11.24
N ALA A 62 5.90 12.77 -11.47
CA ALA A 62 6.13 14.15 -11.88
C ALA A 62 5.53 14.51 -13.25
N LEU A 63 5.28 13.52 -14.12
CA LEU A 63 4.69 13.73 -15.45
C LEU A 63 3.16 13.86 -15.37
N GLY A 64 2.51 12.97 -14.62
CA GLY A 64 1.04 12.91 -14.53
C GLY A 64 0.45 13.64 -13.32
N GLY A 65 1.24 13.76 -12.25
CA GLY A 65 0.86 14.21 -10.91
C GLY A 65 -0.05 13.25 -10.15
N ASN A 66 0.10 11.94 -10.39
CA ASN A 66 -0.52 10.93 -9.55
C ASN A 66 0.24 10.79 -8.22
N LEU A 67 -0.39 11.16 -7.11
CA LEU A 67 0.05 10.86 -5.75
C LEU A 67 -0.26 9.39 -5.40
N VAL A 68 0.77 8.69 -4.94
CA VAL A 68 0.71 7.34 -4.40
C VAL A 68 1.19 7.38 -2.95
N VAL A 69 0.33 6.95 -2.02
CA VAL A 69 0.67 6.83 -0.58
C VAL A 69 0.51 5.36 -0.20
N ALA A 70 1.61 4.69 0.09
CA ALA A 70 1.61 3.29 0.49
C ALA A 70 1.89 3.18 2.00
N ARG A 71 1.19 2.27 2.68
CA ARG A 71 1.45 1.94 4.08
C ARG A 71 1.57 0.42 4.26
N PRO A 72 2.56 -0.04 5.03
CA PRO A 72 2.51 -1.36 5.65
C PRO A 72 1.67 -1.29 6.93
N ASP A 73 0.78 -2.27 7.12
CA ASP A 73 -0.08 -2.35 8.31
C ASP A 73 0.27 -3.56 9.18
N LEU A 74 0.75 -4.65 8.56
CA LEU A 74 1.12 -5.89 9.24
C LEU A 74 2.04 -6.73 8.35
N ASP A 75 3.17 -7.21 8.84
CA ASP A 75 4.07 -8.10 8.10
C ASP A 75 4.41 -9.36 8.89
N PHE A 76 4.54 -10.51 8.24
CA PHE A 76 4.88 -11.77 8.90
C PHE A 76 5.57 -12.77 7.97
N ASP A 77 6.44 -13.59 8.55
CA ASP A 77 7.17 -14.61 7.81
C ASP A 77 6.26 -15.76 7.35
N THR A 78 6.46 -16.14 6.08
CA THR A 78 5.86 -17.31 5.45
C THR A 78 6.95 -18.19 4.83
N ARG A 79 6.60 -19.40 4.42
CA ARG A 79 7.48 -20.28 3.64
C ARG A 79 7.76 -19.77 2.21
N LEU A 80 7.12 -18.66 1.79
CA LEU A 80 7.42 -17.95 0.54
C LEU A 80 8.31 -16.71 0.75
N GLY A 81 8.69 -16.41 1.99
CA GLY A 81 9.34 -15.15 2.39
C GLY A 81 8.42 -14.28 3.25
N ASN A 82 8.88 -13.07 3.61
CA ASN A 82 8.07 -12.13 4.37
C ASN A 82 6.88 -11.64 3.54
N LEU A 83 5.67 -11.70 4.10
CA LEU A 83 4.47 -11.12 3.50
C LEU A 83 4.10 -9.85 4.25
N ALA A 84 4.14 -8.71 3.55
CA ALA A 84 3.63 -7.43 4.06
C ALA A 84 2.20 -7.18 3.55
N LEU A 85 1.27 -7.05 4.49
CA LEU A 85 -0.09 -6.58 4.27
C LEU A 85 -0.16 -5.08 4.51
N GLY A 86 -0.89 -4.39 3.65
CA GLY A 86 -1.01 -2.96 3.70
C GLY A 86 -1.96 -2.43 2.64
N ALA A 87 -2.01 -1.12 2.48
CA ALA A 87 -2.81 -0.49 1.43
C ALA A 87 -2.03 0.60 0.70
N THR A 88 -2.44 0.81 -0.55
CA THR A 88 -1.93 1.91 -1.39
C THR A 88 -3.09 2.81 -1.79
N TRP A 89 -2.98 4.10 -1.47
CA TRP A 89 -3.81 5.16 -2.01
C TRP A 89 -3.27 5.62 -3.36
N ASN A 90 -4.18 5.98 -4.24
CA ASN A 90 -3.86 6.45 -5.57
C ASN A 90 -4.76 7.63 -5.96
N SER A 91 -4.20 8.80 -6.23
CA SER A 91 -5.02 9.97 -6.56
C SER A 91 -5.70 9.89 -7.94
N ALA A 92 -5.15 9.11 -8.88
CA ALA A 92 -5.76 8.89 -10.19
C ALA A 92 -6.98 7.95 -10.13
N SER A 93 -7.02 7.07 -9.13
CA SER A 93 -8.17 6.21 -8.80
C SER A 93 -8.44 6.31 -7.29
N PRO A 94 -9.17 7.36 -6.82
CA PRO A 94 -9.16 7.87 -5.44
C PRO A 94 -9.79 6.90 -4.44
N ALA A 95 -9.06 5.83 -4.15
CA ALA A 95 -9.41 4.77 -3.23
C ALA A 95 -8.13 4.15 -2.65
N TRP A 96 -8.27 3.61 -1.44
CA TRP A 96 -7.28 2.70 -0.88
C TRP A 96 -7.49 1.32 -1.47
N ARG A 97 -6.41 0.68 -1.90
CA ARG A 97 -6.42 -0.71 -2.36
C ARG A 97 -5.52 -1.56 -1.49
N TRP A 98 -6.03 -2.67 -1.00
CA TRP A 98 -5.27 -3.57 -0.14
C TRP A 98 -4.32 -4.44 -0.96
N SER A 99 -3.18 -4.80 -0.39
CA SER A 99 -2.12 -5.57 -1.09
C SER A 99 -2.57 -6.96 -1.56
N PHE A 100 -3.70 -7.47 -1.09
CA PHE A 100 -4.31 -8.74 -1.49
C PHE A 100 -5.47 -8.58 -2.50
N GLU A 101 -5.81 -7.36 -2.91
CA GLU A 101 -6.90 -7.05 -3.86
C GLU A 101 -6.40 -6.90 -5.30
N LEU A 102 -5.39 -7.69 -5.68
CA LEU A 102 -5.02 -7.84 -7.07
C LEU A 102 -6.19 -8.47 -7.84
N HIS A 103 -6.39 -8.04 -9.08
CA HIS A 103 -7.46 -8.54 -9.92
C HIS A 103 -6.98 -8.84 -11.33
N TYR A 104 -7.32 -10.02 -11.86
CA TYR A 104 -7.00 -10.43 -13.23
C TYR A 104 -8.10 -11.31 -13.81
N ASP A 105 -8.73 -10.86 -14.89
CA ASP A 105 -9.83 -11.57 -15.57
C ASP A 105 -9.39 -12.33 -16.84
N GLY A 106 -8.08 -12.44 -17.07
CA GLY A 106 -7.52 -13.03 -18.29
C GLY A 106 -7.20 -12.01 -19.38
N THR A 107 -7.73 -10.79 -19.28
CA THR A 107 -7.55 -9.71 -20.27
C THR A 107 -7.05 -8.42 -19.65
N ARG A 108 -7.46 -8.11 -18.42
CA ARG A 108 -7.09 -6.90 -17.70
C ARG A 108 -6.53 -7.30 -16.34
N PHE A 109 -5.33 -6.81 -16.04
CA PHE A 109 -4.69 -7.02 -14.75
C PHE A 109 -4.61 -5.70 -13.98
N VAL A 110 -4.93 -5.72 -12.70
CA VAL A 110 -4.77 -4.59 -11.79
C VAL A 110 -3.93 -5.00 -10.58
N ASP A 111 -2.73 -4.44 -10.45
CA ASP A 111 -1.81 -4.78 -9.34
C ASP A 111 -2.16 -4.07 -8.03
N ALA A 112 -1.41 -4.33 -6.95
CA ALA A 112 -1.64 -3.76 -5.63
C ALA A 112 -1.50 -2.22 -5.56
N SER A 113 -0.80 -1.60 -6.52
CA SER A 113 -0.58 -0.14 -6.55
C SER A 113 -1.73 0.66 -7.16
N GLY A 114 -2.65 -0.01 -7.87
CA GLY A 114 -3.59 0.69 -8.77
C GLY A 114 -3.30 0.50 -10.24
N ALA A 115 -2.13 -0.02 -10.61
CA ALA A 115 -1.72 -0.02 -12.00
C ALA A 115 -2.56 -1.00 -12.81
N VAL A 116 -3.13 -0.49 -13.89
CA VAL A 116 -3.92 -1.25 -14.86
C VAL A 116 -3.05 -1.61 -16.04
N TYR A 117 -3.08 -2.89 -16.41
CA TYR A 117 -2.38 -3.43 -17.57
C TYR A 117 -3.35 -4.17 -18.47
N ASP A 118 -3.23 -3.93 -19.77
CA ASP A 118 -3.88 -4.75 -20.80
C ASP A 118 -3.02 -5.99 -21.05
N ALA A 119 -3.63 -7.16 -20.90
CA ALA A 119 -3.05 -8.47 -21.09
C ALA A 119 -3.79 -9.29 -22.18
N ALA A 120 -4.81 -8.73 -22.85
CA ALA A 120 -5.68 -9.45 -23.77
C ALA A 120 -4.90 -10.09 -24.92
N ALA A 121 -4.04 -9.28 -25.57
CA ALA A 121 -3.21 -9.68 -26.70
C ALA A 121 -1.82 -10.22 -26.31
N VAL A 122 -1.51 -10.32 -25.02
CA VAL A 122 -0.19 -10.77 -24.55
C VAL A 122 -0.12 -12.29 -24.67
N ALA A 123 0.85 -12.85 -25.41
CA ALA A 123 0.98 -14.31 -25.52
C ALA A 123 1.34 -14.96 -24.17
N ASN A 124 0.92 -16.21 -23.97
CA ASN A 124 1.35 -16.98 -22.80
C ASN A 124 2.87 -17.15 -22.81
N GLY A 125 3.52 -16.88 -21.68
CA GLY A 125 4.97 -16.82 -21.51
C GLY A 125 5.58 -15.44 -21.77
N ALA A 126 4.84 -14.49 -22.36
CA ALA A 126 5.35 -13.14 -22.64
C ALA A 126 5.16 -12.18 -21.46
N ALA A 127 6.06 -11.21 -21.35
CA ALA A 127 5.94 -10.13 -20.38
C ALA A 127 4.77 -9.20 -20.76
N ILE A 128 3.99 -8.81 -19.77
CA ILE A 128 2.95 -7.79 -19.93
C ILE A 128 3.67 -6.44 -20.06
N PRO A 129 3.45 -5.68 -21.15
CA PRO A 129 4.15 -4.43 -21.41
C PRO A 129 4.09 -3.45 -20.23
N GLY A 130 5.23 -2.81 -19.94
CA GLY A 130 5.32 -1.78 -18.90
C GLY A 130 5.21 -2.30 -17.47
N SER A 131 5.39 -3.61 -17.26
CA SER A 131 5.20 -4.26 -15.97
C SER A 131 6.31 -5.26 -15.63
N VAL A 132 6.27 -5.74 -14.38
CA VAL A 132 7.11 -6.84 -13.89
C VAL A 132 6.42 -8.21 -14.00
N TRP A 133 5.34 -8.31 -14.77
CA TRP A 133 4.47 -9.48 -14.84
C TRP A 133 4.60 -10.21 -16.17
N VAL A 134 4.47 -11.53 -16.12
CA VAL A 134 4.47 -12.44 -17.26
C VAL A 134 3.13 -13.15 -17.28
N ARG A 135 2.43 -13.13 -18.41
CA ARG A 135 1.16 -13.86 -18.58
C ARG A 135 1.47 -15.35 -18.67
N LEU A 136 0.88 -16.19 -17.84
CA LEU A 136 0.98 -17.65 -18.00
C LEU A 136 -0.24 -18.22 -18.72
N ASP A 137 -1.43 -17.76 -18.34
CA ASP A 137 -2.71 -18.07 -18.98
C ASP A 137 -3.79 -17.07 -18.53
N ALA A 138 -5.07 -17.40 -18.74
CA ALA A 138 -6.21 -16.56 -18.38
C ALA A 138 -6.46 -16.41 -16.87
N ARG A 139 -5.81 -17.21 -16.01
CA ARG A 139 -5.98 -17.18 -14.55
C ARG A 139 -4.67 -17.17 -13.77
N ARG A 140 -3.52 -17.12 -14.45
CA ARG A 140 -2.21 -17.13 -13.80
C ARG A 140 -1.27 -16.10 -14.39
N LEU A 141 -0.65 -15.34 -13.49
CA LEU A 141 0.44 -14.41 -13.79
C LEU A 141 1.67 -14.80 -12.98
N ARG A 142 2.86 -14.57 -13.52
CA ARG A 142 4.12 -14.79 -12.81
C ARG A 142 4.88 -13.47 -12.70
N SER A 143 5.38 -13.14 -11.52
CA SER A 143 6.32 -12.03 -11.38
C SER A 143 7.66 -12.39 -12.07
N LYS A 144 8.42 -11.40 -12.52
CA LYS A 144 9.80 -11.62 -13.02
C LYS A 144 10.69 -12.34 -12.00
N GLY A 145 10.40 -12.19 -10.70
CA GLY A 145 11.07 -12.91 -9.61
C GLY A 145 10.71 -14.40 -9.50
N GLY A 146 9.69 -14.88 -10.21
CA GLY A 146 9.33 -16.31 -10.27
C GLY A 146 8.11 -16.71 -9.42
N LEU A 147 7.44 -15.75 -8.78
CA LEU A 147 6.25 -16.02 -7.97
C LEU A 147 4.99 -16.04 -8.84
N VAL A 148 4.28 -17.16 -8.86
CA VAL A 148 3.03 -17.36 -9.58
C VAL A 148 1.87 -16.90 -8.70
N HIS A 149 1.04 -16.03 -9.25
CA HIS A 149 -0.23 -15.58 -8.69
C HIS A 149 -1.36 -16.24 -9.49
N GLU A 150 -2.23 -16.93 -8.79
CA GLU A 150 -3.38 -17.64 -9.32
C GLU A 150 -4.65 -16.92 -8.94
N PHE A 151 -5.54 -16.73 -9.91
CA PHE A 151 -6.78 -15.98 -9.77
C PHE A 151 -7.99 -16.90 -9.91
N ALA A 152 -9.02 -16.62 -9.11
CA ALA A 152 -10.30 -17.30 -9.19
C ALA A 152 -11.06 -16.89 -10.47
N GLY A 153 -12.17 -17.58 -10.78
CA GLY A 153 -12.97 -17.28 -11.97
C GLY A 153 -13.61 -15.88 -11.97
N ASP A 154 -13.73 -15.26 -10.79
CA ASP A 154 -14.16 -13.87 -10.60
C ASP A 154 -13.00 -12.86 -10.64
N GLY A 155 -11.81 -13.32 -11.02
CA GLY A 155 -10.58 -12.55 -11.16
C GLY A 155 -9.90 -12.14 -9.86
N ARG A 156 -10.40 -12.53 -8.68
CA ARG A 156 -9.73 -12.22 -7.40
C ARG A 156 -8.50 -13.10 -7.18
N LEU A 157 -7.49 -12.56 -6.50
CA LEU A 157 -6.33 -13.35 -6.08
C LEU A 157 -6.79 -14.53 -5.21
N ALA A 158 -6.46 -15.75 -5.64
CA ALA A 158 -6.83 -16.98 -4.96
C ALA A 158 -5.63 -17.65 -4.29
N ALA A 159 -4.46 -17.61 -4.94
CA ALA A 159 -3.24 -18.16 -4.36
C ALA A 159 -1.95 -17.59 -4.93
N VAL A 160 -0.88 -17.78 -4.17
CA VAL A 160 0.48 -17.37 -4.55
C VAL A 160 1.45 -18.50 -4.19
N ARG A 161 2.39 -18.81 -5.09
CA ARG A 161 3.42 -19.85 -4.89
C ARG A 161 4.63 -19.63 -5.78
N TRP A 162 5.74 -20.29 -5.50
CA TRP A 162 6.87 -20.31 -6.42
C TRP A 162 6.56 -21.11 -7.69
N ALA A 163 7.11 -20.70 -8.84
CA ALA A 163 6.94 -21.43 -10.10
C ALA A 163 7.54 -22.85 -10.06
N SER A 164 8.49 -23.11 -9.17
CA SER A 164 9.19 -24.39 -9.03
C SER A 164 8.32 -25.53 -8.50
N GLY A 165 7.16 -25.24 -7.89
CA GLY A 165 6.30 -26.28 -7.32
C GLY A 165 4.90 -25.80 -6.97
N ALA A 166 4.02 -26.74 -6.61
CA ALA A 166 2.67 -26.43 -6.14
C ALA A 166 2.64 -25.96 -4.68
N HIS A 167 3.62 -26.38 -3.88
CA HIS A 167 3.77 -26.07 -2.46
C HIS A 167 5.22 -25.69 -2.12
N PRO A 168 5.45 -24.93 -1.03
CA PRO A 168 4.43 -24.26 -0.22
C PRO A 168 3.67 -23.19 -1.03
N ARG A 169 2.45 -22.85 -0.61
CA ARG A 169 1.63 -21.79 -1.22
C ARG A 169 0.88 -21.00 -0.16
N LEU A 170 0.52 -19.78 -0.50
CA LEU A 170 -0.46 -18.99 0.24
C LEU A 170 -1.79 -19.04 -0.50
N GLU A 171 -2.87 -19.28 0.22
CA GLU A 171 -4.24 -19.28 -0.27
C GLU A 171 -5.01 -18.12 0.36
N TYR A 172 -5.72 -17.36 -0.48
CA TYR A 172 -6.54 -16.22 -0.09
C TYR A 172 -7.99 -16.70 -0.06
N ARG A 173 -8.42 -17.19 1.11
CA ARG A 173 -9.74 -17.79 1.26
C ARG A 173 -10.80 -16.72 1.39
N THR A 174 -11.79 -16.77 0.51
CA THR A 174 -12.88 -15.82 0.48
C THR A 174 -13.95 -16.15 1.52
N LEU A 175 -14.51 -15.12 2.14
CA LEU A 175 -15.72 -15.19 2.94
C LEU A 175 -16.84 -14.41 2.23
N SER A 176 -18.09 -14.80 2.46
CA SER A 176 -19.25 -14.06 1.97
C SER A 176 -19.58 -12.91 2.92
N THR A 177 -19.63 -11.68 2.41
CA THR A 177 -20.09 -10.51 3.14
C THR A 177 -21.35 -9.94 2.49
N PRO A 178 -22.14 -9.09 3.18
CA PRO A 178 -23.25 -8.37 2.56
C PRO A 178 -22.84 -7.56 1.32
N ALA A 179 -21.61 -7.03 1.31
CA ALA A 179 -21.03 -6.31 0.18
C ALA A 179 -20.36 -7.22 -0.88
N GLY A 180 -20.66 -8.52 -0.85
CA GLY A 180 -20.11 -9.54 -1.74
C GLY A 180 -18.89 -10.28 -1.18
N PRO A 181 -18.27 -11.19 -1.95
CA PRO A 181 -17.12 -11.95 -1.47
C PRO A 181 -15.90 -11.05 -1.18
N ARG A 182 -15.19 -11.34 -0.10
CA ARG A 182 -13.94 -10.68 0.31
C ARG A 182 -12.94 -11.70 0.83
N VAL A 183 -11.65 -11.42 0.81
CA VAL A 183 -10.64 -12.28 1.45
C VAL A 183 -10.86 -12.25 2.96
N GLY A 184 -11.08 -13.41 3.58
CA GLY A 184 -11.30 -13.54 5.02
C GLY A 184 -10.13 -14.14 5.78
N SER A 185 -9.31 -14.92 5.10
CA SER A 185 -8.07 -15.43 5.67
C SER A 185 -7.01 -15.65 4.61
N ILE A 186 -5.77 -15.57 5.05
CA ILE A 186 -4.60 -16.00 4.29
C ILE A 186 -4.08 -17.26 4.96
N VAL A 187 -4.06 -18.37 4.22
CA VAL A 187 -3.67 -19.69 4.72
C VAL A 187 -2.42 -20.14 4.00
N GLN A 188 -1.39 -20.53 4.76
CA GLN A 188 -0.24 -21.21 4.19
C GLN A 188 -0.52 -22.70 4.10
N VAL A 189 -0.43 -23.25 2.90
CA VAL A 189 -0.51 -24.69 2.64
C VAL A 189 0.89 -25.19 2.31
N ALA A 190 1.50 -25.82 3.30
CA ALA A 190 2.86 -26.33 3.27
C ALA A 190 3.00 -27.60 2.43
N ALA A 191 1.99 -28.46 2.50
CA ALA A 191 1.76 -29.67 1.72
C ALA A 191 0.25 -29.98 1.77
N PRO A 192 -0.28 -30.89 0.94
CA PRO A 192 -1.68 -31.30 1.04
C PRO A 192 -2.02 -31.76 2.47
N GLY A 193 -2.99 -31.09 3.11
CA GLY A 193 -3.40 -31.37 4.50
C GLY A 193 -2.56 -30.69 5.59
N ASP A 194 -1.44 -30.03 5.26
CA ASP A 194 -0.64 -29.22 6.19
C ASP A 194 -0.95 -27.74 5.97
N GLU A 195 -1.91 -27.22 6.74
CA GLU A 195 -2.42 -25.86 6.63
C GLU A 195 -2.20 -25.05 7.91
N THR A 196 -1.83 -23.78 7.75
CA THR A 196 -1.70 -22.82 8.84
C THR A 196 -2.36 -21.50 8.46
N VAL A 197 -3.33 -21.04 9.25
CA VAL A 197 -3.90 -19.70 9.08
C VAL A 197 -2.86 -18.66 9.49
N MET A 198 -2.41 -17.85 8.53
CA MET A 198 -1.38 -16.82 8.74
C MET A 198 -1.98 -15.47 9.12
N ALA A 199 -3.13 -15.13 8.53
CA ALA A 199 -3.85 -13.90 8.86
C ALA A 199 -5.36 -14.09 8.74
N ARG A 200 -6.11 -13.34 9.55
CA ARG A 200 -7.57 -13.18 9.48
C ARG A 200 -7.92 -11.72 9.18
N LEU A 201 -8.96 -11.53 8.38
CA LEU A 201 -9.42 -10.23 7.91
C LEU A 201 -10.89 -10.06 8.29
N ALA A 202 -11.22 -8.94 8.92
CA ALA A 202 -12.60 -8.59 9.26
C ALA A 202 -13.09 -7.41 8.42
N TRP A 203 -14.37 -7.47 8.03
CA TRP A 203 -15.01 -6.49 7.16
C TRP A 203 -16.31 -6.01 7.79
N ASP A 204 -16.66 -4.75 7.59
CA ASP A 204 -17.99 -4.25 7.93
C ASP A 204 -19.03 -4.62 6.87
N ALA A 205 -20.31 -4.32 7.14
CA ALA A 205 -21.41 -4.60 6.21
C ALA A 205 -21.30 -3.83 4.88
N GLY A 206 -20.54 -2.72 4.86
CA GLY A 206 -20.24 -1.95 3.65
C GLY A 206 -19.08 -2.54 2.84
N GLY A 207 -18.49 -3.65 3.27
CA GLY A 207 -17.37 -4.30 2.60
C GLY A 207 -16.05 -3.57 2.76
N ARG A 208 -15.89 -2.79 3.84
CA ARG A 208 -14.65 -2.11 4.21
C ARG A 208 -13.90 -2.89 5.28
N LEU A 209 -12.59 -3.02 5.11
CA LEU A 209 -11.75 -3.78 6.03
C LEU A 209 -11.68 -3.04 7.37
N THR A 210 -11.99 -3.70 8.48
CA THR A 210 -11.97 -3.11 9.82
C THR A 210 -10.81 -3.61 10.65
N SER A 211 -10.31 -4.83 10.40
CA SER A 211 -9.11 -5.33 11.05
C SER A 211 -8.33 -6.37 10.23
N LEU A 212 -7.03 -6.43 10.50
CA LEU A 212 -6.14 -7.55 10.17
C LEU A 212 -5.61 -8.13 11.47
N GLU A 213 -5.54 -9.45 11.58
CA GLU A 213 -4.90 -10.14 12.71
C GLU A 213 -3.98 -11.24 12.18
N ASP A 214 -2.70 -11.25 12.57
CA ASP A 214 -1.80 -12.36 12.23
C ASP A 214 -1.94 -13.55 13.19
N ARG A 215 -1.27 -14.66 12.85
CA ARG A 215 -1.22 -15.86 13.72
C ARG A 215 -0.62 -15.64 15.11
N ALA A 216 0.12 -14.54 15.34
CA ALA A 216 0.69 -14.19 16.64
C ALA A 216 -0.25 -13.29 17.46
N GLY A 217 -1.43 -12.95 16.93
CA GLY A 217 -2.41 -12.08 17.58
C GLY A 217 -2.10 -10.59 17.45
N ARG A 218 -1.11 -10.19 16.63
CA ARG A 218 -0.88 -8.77 16.33
C ARG A 218 -1.98 -8.27 15.41
N ARG A 219 -2.50 -7.07 15.71
CA ARG A 219 -3.68 -6.51 15.04
C ARG A 219 -3.40 -5.16 14.42
N ALA A 220 -3.86 -4.95 13.19
CA ALA A 220 -4.04 -3.62 12.62
C ALA A 220 -5.54 -3.29 12.56
N LEU A 221 -5.90 -2.01 12.78
CA LEU A 221 -7.29 -1.55 12.88
C LEU A 221 -7.54 -0.36 11.95
N PHE A 222 -8.74 -0.31 11.37
CA PHE A 222 -9.10 0.67 10.35
C PHE A 222 -10.44 1.34 10.64
N GLY A 223 -10.44 2.66 10.67
CA GLY A 223 -11.61 3.51 10.92
C GLY A 223 -12.08 4.21 9.65
N TRP A 224 -13.39 4.20 9.43
CA TRP A 224 -14.03 4.73 8.22
C TRP A 224 -15.07 5.80 8.58
N ASN A 225 -15.19 6.84 7.76
CA ASN A 225 -16.27 7.82 7.90
C ASN A 225 -17.57 7.35 7.22
N THR A 226 -18.63 8.12 7.37
CA THR A 226 -19.96 7.83 6.77
C THR A 226 -19.96 7.85 5.25
N ALA A 227 -19.01 8.56 4.63
CA ALA A 227 -18.79 8.54 3.17
C ALA A 227 -18.01 7.31 2.70
N GLY A 228 -17.63 6.39 3.61
CA GLY A 228 -16.88 5.18 3.28
C GLY A 228 -15.39 5.43 3.01
N GLN A 229 -14.85 6.57 3.42
CA GLN A 229 -13.43 6.90 3.31
C GLN A 229 -12.69 6.49 4.57
N LEU A 230 -11.48 5.95 4.40
CA LEU A 230 -10.63 5.56 5.51
C LEU A 230 -10.05 6.80 6.19
N VAL A 231 -10.42 7.04 7.43
CA VAL A 231 -9.96 8.22 8.19
C VAL A 231 -8.91 7.87 9.24
N GLN A 232 -8.79 6.60 9.62
CA GLN A 232 -7.78 6.15 10.59
C GLN A 232 -7.23 4.77 10.20
N ALA A 233 -5.92 4.60 10.27
CA ALA A 233 -5.25 3.31 10.18
C ALA A 233 -4.22 3.19 11.31
N ARG A 234 -4.37 2.17 12.15
CA ARG A 234 -3.44 1.83 13.23
C ARG A 234 -2.77 0.52 12.86
N ASP A 235 -1.47 0.55 12.67
CA ASP A 235 -0.71 -0.67 12.39
C ASP A 235 -0.58 -1.55 13.67
N ALA A 236 0.07 -2.70 13.54
CA ALA A 236 0.31 -3.60 14.67
C ALA A 236 1.00 -2.94 15.87
N PHE A 237 1.91 -2.00 15.63
CA PHE A 237 2.64 -1.29 16.67
C PHE A 237 1.77 -0.23 17.34
N ASP A 238 1.04 0.57 16.57
CA ASP A 238 0.12 1.59 17.06
C ASP A 238 -1.00 0.98 17.91
N VAL A 239 -1.51 -0.18 17.52
CA VAL A 239 -2.51 -0.92 18.30
C VAL A 239 -1.91 -1.36 19.63
N ALA A 240 -0.73 -1.99 19.62
CA ALA A 240 -0.06 -2.48 20.83
C ALA A 240 0.34 -1.34 21.80
N ARG A 241 0.65 -0.15 21.27
CA ARG A 241 1.05 1.01 22.06
C ARG A 241 -0.08 1.97 22.42
N GLY A 242 -1.30 1.74 21.93
CA GLY A 242 -2.40 2.67 22.14
C GLY A 242 -2.24 4.00 21.40
N LEU A 243 -1.42 4.05 20.34
CA LEU A 243 -1.17 5.25 19.55
C LEU A 243 -2.30 5.49 18.53
N PRO A 244 -2.55 6.75 18.12
CA PRO A 244 -3.68 7.08 17.25
C PRO A 244 -3.53 6.58 15.81
N GLY A 245 -2.33 6.18 15.40
CA GLY A 245 -2.02 5.75 14.04
C GLY A 245 -2.08 6.89 13.03
N PHE A 246 -2.08 6.51 11.76
CA PHE A 246 -2.26 7.42 10.65
C PHE A 246 -3.69 7.94 10.58
N ARG A 247 -3.83 9.25 10.40
CA ARG A 247 -5.11 9.93 10.19
C ARG A 247 -5.14 10.59 8.82
N TYR A 248 -6.31 10.53 8.18
CA TYR A 248 -6.49 10.99 6.80
C TYR A 248 -7.65 11.97 6.71
N ALA A 249 -7.46 13.05 5.96
CA ALA A 249 -8.52 13.99 5.61
C ALA A 249 -8.72 14.05 4.10
N TYR A 250 -9.97 14.26 3.68
CA TYR A 250 -10.37 14.28 2.29
C TYR A 250 -11.15 15.55 1.96
N ALA A 251 -11.00 16.03 0.72
CA ALA A 251 -11.86 17.03 0.10
C ALA A 251 -12.21 16.56 -1.32
N ASP A 252 -13.49 16.61 -1.69
CA ASP A 252 -14.00 16.16 -2.99
C ASP A 252 -13.52 14.73 -3.37
N GLY A 253 -13.50 13.83 -2.39
CA GLY A 253 -13.04 12.45 -2.57
C GLY A 253 -11.53 12.26 -2.65
N ARG A 254 -10.72 13.33 -2.61
CA ARG A 254 -9.25 13.26 -2.71
C ARG A 254 -8.58 13.38 -1.34
N LEU A 255 -7.49 12.64 -1.14
CA LEU A 255 -6.66 12.73 0.06
C LEU A 255 -5.91 14.07 0.09
N VAL A 256 -6.25 14.92 1.05
CA VAL A 256 -5.67 16.27 1.21
C VAL A 256 -4.77 16.40 2.43
N SER A 257 -4.85 15.49 3.40
CA SER A 257 -3.95 15.47 4.55
C SER A 257 -3.65 14.05 5.02
N VAL A 258 -2.40 13.82 5.44
CA VAL A 258 -1.95 12.61 6.16
C VAL A 258 -1.24 13.08 7.43
N GLN A 259 -1.51 12.43 8.55
CA GLN A 259 -0.84 12.71 9.81
C GLN A 259 -0.47 11.41 10.52
N SER A 260 0.76 11.30 11.01
CA SER A 260 1.24 10.10 11.73
C SER A 260 0.94 10.14 13.24
N SER A 261 1.25 9.05 13.94
CA SER A 261 1.19 8.96 15.40
C SER A 261 2.07 9.99 16.11
N GLU A 262 3.21 10.36 15.52
CA GLU A 262 4.18 11.32 16.04
C GLU A 262 3.78 12.78 15.78
N GLY A 263 2.62 13.01 15.15
CA GLY A 263 2.13 14.35 14.81
C GLY A 263 2.72 14.92 13.53
N VAL A 264 3.60 14.20 12.83
CA VAL A 264 4.10 14.65 11.51
C VAL A 264 2.93 14.73 10.54
N ARG A 265 2.74 15.88 9.88
CA ARG A 265 1.61 16.12 8.99
C ARG A 265 2.08 16.51 7.59
N ALA A 266 1.33 16.09 6.58
CA ALA A 266 1.49 16.57 5.22
C ALA A 266 0.15 17.01 4.65
N GLU A 267 0.20 18.01 3.78
CA GLU A 267 -0.95 18.51 3.03
C GLU A 267 -0.71 18.42 1.53
N TYR A 268 -1.76 18.09 0.80
CA TYR A 268 -1.77 17.91 -0.65
C TYR A 268 -2.80 18.84 -1.30
N ALA A 269 -2.40 19.53 -2.34
CA ALA A 269 -3.30 20.36 -3.15
C ALA A 269 -3.33 19.86 -4.60
N TYR A 270 -4.52 19.92 -5.20
CA TYR A 270 -4.78 19.40 -6.54
C TYR A 270 -5.33 20.48 -7.47
N ALA A 271 -5.00 20.37 -8.75
CA ALA A 271 -5.69 21.06 -9.84
C ALA A 271 -6.39 19.98 -10.70
N GLY A 272 -7.71 19.87 -10.56
CA GLY A 272 -8.45 18.71 -11.08
C GLY A 272 -7.92 17.41 -10.42
N PRO A 273 -7.56 16.37 -11.20
CA PRO A 273 -7.04 15.13 -10.65
C PRO A 273 -5.53 15.17 -10.34
N ARG A 274 -4.83 16.24 -10.72
CA ARG A 274 -3.36 16.33 -10.64
C ARG A 274 -2.91 16.94 -9.32
N LEU A 275 -1.96 16.29 -8.64
CA LEU A 275 -1.25 16.89 -7.52
C LEU A 275 -0.36 18.05 -8.02
N VAL A 276 -0.55 19.25 -7.46
CA VAL A 276 0.24 20.44 -7.79
C VAL A 276 1.12 20.91 -6.63
N ARG A 277 0.82 20.47 -5.41
CA ARG A 277 1.62 20.80 -4.22
C ARG A 277 1.53 19.72 -3.17
N ALA A 278 2.68 19.38 -2.57
CA ALA A 278 2.77 18.59 -1.35
C ALA A 278 3.64 19.36 -0.34
N ARG A 279 3.18 19.49 0.90
CA ARG A 279 3.89 20.23 1.94
C ARG A 279 3.95 19.43 3.23
N ALA A 280 5.15 19.27 3.79
CA ALA A 280 5.31 18.84 5.17
C ALA A 280 5.04 20.01 6.12
N LEU A 281 4.12 19.81 7.05
CA LEU A 281 3.91 20.64 8.22
C LEU A 281 4.51 19.82 9.37
N GLY A 282 5.53 20.33 10.08
CA GLY A 282 6.40 19.56 11.00
C GLY A 282 5.71 18.73 12.10
N LEU A 283 6.19 18.78 13.33
CA LEU A 283 5.48 18.10 14.43
C LEU A 283 4.21 18.92 14.73
N GLY A 284 3.07 18.48 14.20
CA GLY A 284 1.74 18.94 14.59
C GLY A 284 1.30 18.30 15.91
N ASP A 285 0.19 18.76 16.46
CA ASP A 285 -0.41 18.17 17.66
C ASP A 285 -0.90 16.73 17.36
N PRO A 286 -0.41 15.69 18.05
CA PRO A 286 -0.87 14.32 17.84
C PRO A 286 -2.35 14.10 18.19
N ALA A 287 -2.99 15.04 18.90
CA ALA A 287 -4.39 14.98 19.31
C ALA A 287 -5.39 15.63 18.34
N VAL A 288 -4.89 16.32 17.29
CA VAL A 288 -5.71 16.95 16.24
C VAL A 288 -5.69 16.10 14.97
#